data_AF-A0A662D466-F1
#
_entry.id   AF-A0A662D466-F1
#
_cell.length_a   1.000
_cell.length_b   1.000
_cell.length_c   1.000
_cell.angle_alpha   90.00
_cell.angle_beta   90.00
_cell.angle_gamma   90.00
#
_symmetry.space_group_name_H-M   'P 1'
#
loop_
_entity.id
_entity.type
_entity.pdbx_description
1 polymer ?
#
loop_
_entity_poly.entity_id
_entity_poly.type
_entity_poly.pdbx_seq_one_letter_code
_entity_poly.pdbx_strand_id
1 'polypeptide(L)'
;VWIPVGTKKENPVKLTTHDFHGQVCWDQRHVKRNSRCDGFWTIEIARDGVYDIEVSRWPKEAGLSLWEAPEGAKEFRPTHARLKIGCYDLTLPVHEGDKSVKFTLRLSKQQTRLQAWLINDIENGQANSAFYVYIKRKEY
;
A
#
# COMPACT_ATOMS: atom_id res chain seq x y z
N VAL A 1 2.30 -12.09 12.89
CA VAL A 1 1.43 -13.11 12.23
C VAL A 1 1.65 -12.98 10.74
N TRP A 2 1.77 -14.07 9.98
CA TRP A 2 2.00 -13.99 8.54
C TRP A 2 0.69 -13.99 7.77
N ILE A 3 0.50 -13.01 6.89
CA ILE A 3 -0.69 -12.90 6.05
C ILE A 3 -0.42 -13.63 4.73
N PRO A 4 -1.12 -14.74 4.42
CA PRO A 4 -0.87 -15.50 3.20
C PRO A 4 -1.40 -14.75 1.98
N VAL A 5 -0.59 -14.61 0.93
CA VAL A 5 -0.95 -13.92 -0.33
C VAL A 5 -0.74 -14.82 -1.55
N GLY A 6 -1.61 -14.66 -2.55
CA GLY A 6 -1.58 -15.48 -3.78
C GLY A 6 -2.08 -16.91 -3.59
N THR A 7 -2.96 -17.12 -2.59
CA THR A 7 -3.73 -18.37 -2.45
C THR A 7 -4.97 -18.33 -3.34
N LYS A 8 -5.62 -19.49 -3.55
CA LYS A 8 -6.95 -19.53 -4.21
C LYS A 8 -8.09 -19.10 -3.29
N LYS A 9 -7.86 -19.06 -1.97
CA LYS A 9 -8.90 -18.75 -0.98
C LYS A 9 -9.20 -17.25 -0.94
N GLU A 10 -8.17 -16.42 -1.05
CA GLU A 10 -8.27 -14.96 -1.02
C GLU A 10 -7.27 -14.35 -2.00
N ASN A 11 -7.79 -13.74 -3.06
CA ASN A 11 -7.04 -13.08 -4.13
C ASN A 11 -7.98 -12.10 -4.88
N PRO A 12 -7.87 -10.77 -4.70
CA PRO A 12 -6.81 -10.05 -4.01
C PRO A 12 -6.93 -10.09 -2.47
N VAL A 13 -5.79 -9.96 -1.79
CA VAL A 13 -5.72 -9.74 -0.33
C VAL A 13 -5.63 -8.24 -0.07
N LYS A 14 -6.41 -7.72 0.87
CA LYS A 14 -6.39 -6.32 1.32
C LYS A 14 -5.63 -6.20 2.64
N LEU A 15 -4.53 -5.44 2.64
CA LEU A 15 -3.75 -5.12 3.82
C LEU A 15 -4.09 -3.71 4.30
N THR A 16 -4.18 -3.53 5.62
CA THR A 16 -4.50 -2.23 6.25
C THR A 16 -3.49 -1.88 7.34
N THR A 17 -3.47 -0.63 7.81
CA THR A 17 -2.58 -0.21 8.91
C THR A 17 -2.83 -0.91 10.23
N HIS A 18 -4.00 -1.56 10.42
CA HIS A 18 -4.26 -2.40 11.58
C HIS A 18 -3.34 -3.63 11.65
N ASP A 19 -2.83 -4.05 10.49
CA ASP A 19 -1.96 -5.21 10.34
C ASP A 19 -0.46 -4.86 10.44
N PHE A 20 -0.13 -3.59 10.76
CA PHE A 20 1.25 -3.18 10.93
C PHE A 20 1.90 -3.83 12.14
N HIS A 21 3.14 -4.27 11.92
CA HIS A 21 4.14 -4.28 12.97
C HIS A 21 4.80 -2.88 13.01
N GLY A 22 4.35 -2.00 13.91
CA GLY A 22 4.86 -0.63 14.05
C GLY A 22 3.85 0.36 14.63
N GLN A 23 3.98 1.64 14.26
CA GLN A 23 3.02 2.69 14.57
C GLN A 23 1.79 2.58 13.66
N VAL A 24 0.71 2.05 14.21
CA VAL A 24 -0.57 1.82 13.53
C VAL A 24 -1.38 3.12 13.43
N CYS A 25 -2.12 3.26 12.34
CA CYS A 25 -3.23 4.20 12.25
C CYS A 25 -4.53 3.42 12.44
N TRP A 26 -5.22 3.69 13.56
CA TRP A 26 -6.25 2.78 14.08
C TRP A 26 -7.67 3.06 13.58
N ASP A 27 -7.94 4.25 13.03
CA ASP A 27 -9.29 4.62 12.62
C ASP A 27 -9.30 5.51 11.38
N GLN A 28 -10.50 5.72 10.83
CA GLN A 28 -10.71 6.58 9.66
C GLN A 28 -10.32 8.04 9.92
N ARG A 29 -10.28 8.50 11.19
CA ARG A 29 -9.86 9.86 11.52
C ARG A 29 -8.36 10.01 11.31
N HIS A 30 -7.56 8.99 11.65
CA HIS A 30 -6.12 8.96 11.36
C HIS A 30 -5.84 8.95 9.85
N VAL A 31 -6.59 8.13 9.08
CA VAL A 31 -6.48 8.09 7.61
C VAL A 31 -6.80 9.47 7.02
N LYS A 32 -7.95 10.05 7.42
CA LYS A 32 -8.36 11.40 6.98
C LYS A 32 -7.31 12.45 7.31
N ARG A 33 -6.75 12.44 8.52
CA ARG A 33 -5.72 13.40 8.95
C ARG A 33 -4.35 13.19 8.30
N ASN A 34 -4.19 12.14 7.50
CA ASN A 34 -2.88 11.67 7.03
C ASN A 34 -1.90 11.55 8.21
N SER A 35 -2.37 11.00 9.33
CA SER A 35 -1.57 10.83 10.54
C SER A 35 -0.38 9.94 10.24
N ARG A 36 0.77 10.24 10.84
CA ARG A 36 1.98 9.44 10.69
C ARG A 36 1.71 8.01 11.13
N CYS A 37 1.90 7.07 10.22
CA CYS A 37 2.01 5.64 10.49
C CYS A 37 3.37 5.19 9.98
N ASP A 38 3.98 4.23 10.67
CA ASP A 38 5.31 3.74 10.31
C ASP A 38 5.40 2.28 10.72
N GLY A 39 5.46 1.39 9.74
CA GLY A 39 5.45 -0.03 10.00
C GLY A 39 5.66 -0.86 8.75
N PHE A 40 5.51 -2.15 8.93
CA PHE A 40 5.58 -3.14 7.86
C PHE A 40 4.50 -4.20 8.06
N TRP A 41 4.08 -4.81 6.96
CA TRP A 41 3.29 -6.02 6.97
C TRP A 41 4.22 -7.24 6.88
N THR A 42 3.89 -8.30 7.60
CA THR A 42 4.51 -9.61 7.43
C THR A 42 3.62 -10.47 6.56
N ILE A 43 4.08 -10.77 5.33
CA ILE A 43 3.32 -11.55 4.35
C ILE A 43 4.01 -12.88 4.04
N GLU A 44 3.21 -13.89 3.75
CA GLU A 44 3.67 -15.18 3.22
C GLU A 44 3.23 -15.30 1.76
N ILE A 45 4.18 -15.20 0.84
CA ILE A 45 3.95 -15.45 -0.58
C ILE A 45 3.74 -16.96 -0.72
N ALA A 46 2.49 -17.38 -0.93
CA ALA A 46 2.14 -18.80 -0.90
C ALA A 46 2.65 -19.58 -2.13
N ARG A 47 2.82 -18.89 -3.27
CA ARG A 47 3.16 -19.49 -4.56
C ARG A 47 4.04 -18.58 -5.39
N ASP A 48 4.98 -19.15 -6.11
CA ASP A 48 5.74 -18.41 -7.11
C ASP A 48 4.80 -17.84 -8.19
N GLY A 49 5.10 -16.65 -8.70
CA GLY A 49 4.31 -16.07 -9.78
C GLY A 49 4.51 -14.57 -9.96
N VAL A 50 3.70 -14.01 -10.85
CA VAL A 50 3.60 -12.57 -11.06
C VAL A 50 2.48 -12.02 -10.18
N TYR A 51 2.78 -10.93 -9.48
CA TYR A 51 1.86 -10.27 -8.56
C TYR A 51 1.68 -8.81 -8.98
N ASP A 52 0.44 -8.36 -8.94
CA ASP A 52 0.08 -6.95 -8.97
C ASP A 52 -0.12 -6.48 -7.52
N ILE A 53 0.66 -5.48 -7.11
CA ILE A 53 0.60 -4.85 -5.78
C ILE A 53 0.18 -3.41 -5.96
N GLU A 54 -0.99 -3.04 -5.44
CA GLU A 54 -1.54 -1.68 -5.56
C GLU A 54 -1.42 -0.95 -4.23
N VAL A 55 -0.72 0.17 -4.24
CA VAL A 55 -0.54 1.07 -3.08
C VAL A 55 -1.58 2.18 -3.17
N SER A 56 -2.38 2.34 -2.11
CA SER A 56 -3.47 3.33 -2.08
C SER A 56 -3.55 4.09 -0.77
N ARG A 57 -3.98 5.35 -0.86
CA ARG A 57 -4.35 6.20 0.28
C ARG A 57 -5.74 5.86 0.81
N TRP A 58 -6.68 5.59 -0.10
CA TRP A 58 -8.08 5.35 0.20
C TRP A 58 -8.45 3.90 -0.07
N PRO A 59 -9.45 3.37 0.64
CA PRO A 59 -9.98 2.06 0.29
C PRO A 59 -10.65 2.13 -1.10
N LYS A 60 -10.51 1.08 -1.92
CA LYS A 60 -11.00 1.04 -3.31
C LYS A 60 -12.49 1.36 -3.43
N GLU A 61 -13.29 0.95 -2.46
CA GLU A 61 -14.73 1.20 -2.38
C GLU A 61 -15.10 2.69 -2.29
N ALA A 62 -14.17 3.56 -1.84
CA ALA A 62 -14.40 5.00 -1.82
C ALA A 62 -14.34 5.63 -3.22
N GLY A 63 -13.69 4.97 -4.19
CA GLY A 63 -13.58 5.46 -5.56
C GLY A 63 -12.74 6.73 -5.74
N LEU A 64 -12.08 7.21 -4.67
CA LEU A 64 -11.29 8.43 -4.61
C LEU A 64 -9.88 8.22 -5.18
N SER A 65 -9.35 9.26 -5.83
CA SER A 65 -7.94 9.39 -6.19
C SER A 65 -7.07 9.66 -4.98
N LEU A 66 -5.76 9.40 -5.12
CA LEU A 66 -4.76 9.61 -4.08
C LEU A 66 -4.67 11.07 -3.61
N TRP A 67 -5.00 12.01 -4.50
CA TRP A 67 -4.94 13.45 -4.27
C TRP A 67 -6.24 14.01 -3.69
N GLU A 68 -7.36 13.32 -3.88
CA GLU A 68 -8.64 13.74 -3.33
C GLU A 68 -8.62 13.73 -1.80
N ALA A 69 -9.21 14.78 -1.23
CA ALA A 69 -9.41 14.95 0.20
C ALA A 69 -10.91 15.17 0.47
N PRO A 70 -11.68 14.12 0.80
CA PRO A 70 -13.10 14.26 1.13
C PRO A 70 -13.28 15.06 2.42
N GLU A 71 -14.51 15.45 2.76
CA GLU A 71 -14.79 16.31 3.91
C GLU A 71 -14.11 15.81 5.21
N GLY A 72 -13.36 16.71 5.84
CA GLY A 72 -12.57 16.45 7.05
C GLY A 72 -11.25 15.71 6.83
N ALA A 73 -10.85 15.44 5.58
CA ALA A 73 -9.53 14.92 5.25
C ALA A 73 -8.51 16.04 5.02
N LYS A 74 -7.28 15.80 5.45
CA LYS A 74 -6.12 16.66 5.19
C LYS A 74 -5.77 16.58 3.70
N GLU A 75 -5.47 17.71 3.08
CA GLU A 75 -4.88 17.70 1.74
C GLU A 75 -3.51 17.01 1.75
N PHE A 76 -3.31 16.12 0.79
CA PHE A 76 -2.05 15.43 0.59
C PHE A 76 -1.99 14.97 -0.86
N ARG A 77 -1.01 15.50 -1.60
CA ARG A 77 -0.80 15.23 -3.02
C ARG A 77 0.51 14.45 -3.17
N PRO A 78 0.49 13.11 -3.00
CA PRO A 78 1.69 12.32 -3.20
C PRO A 78 2.14 12.42 -4.65
N THR A 79 3.44 12.63 -4.84
CA THR A 79 4.11 12.65 -6.14
C THR A 79 4.69 11.30 -6.49
N HIS A 80 4.96 10.47 -5.48
CA HIS A 80 5.55 9.15 -5.66
C HIS A 80 4.93 8.13 -4.71
N ALA A 81 4.89 6.87 -5.15
CA ALA A 81 4.67 5.73 -4.29
C ALA A 81 5.93 4.87 -4.26
N ARG A 82 6.33 4.42 -3.07
CA ARG A 82 7.46 3.51 -2.87
C ARG A 82 6.98 2.18 -2.30
N LEU A 83 7.47 1.08 -2.82
CA LEU A 83 7.19 -0.28 -2.36
C LEU A 83 8.50 -1.01 -2.09
N LYS A 84 8.62 -1.58 -0.89
CA LYS A 84 9.71 -2.47 -0.51
C LYS A 84 9.16 -3.84 -0.14
N ILE A 85 9.61 -4.89 -0.82
CA ILE A 85 9.19 -6.28 -0.60
C ILE A 85 10.32 -7.24 -0.98
N GLY A 86 10.81 -8.02 -0.02
CA GLY A 86 11.96 -8.91 -0.24
C GLY A 86 13.20 -8.13 -0.70
N CYS A 87 13.71 -8.45 -1.89
CA CYS A 87 14.84 -7.75 -2.53
C CYS A 87 14.42 -6.53 -3.37
N TYR A 88 13.13 -6.32 -3.59
CA TYR A 88 12.63 -5.19 -4.38
C TYR A 88 12.49 -3.96 -3.49
N ASP A 89 12.98 -2.83 -4.01
CA ASP A 89 12.77 -1.48 -3.48
C ASP A 89 12.52 -0.58 -4.69
N LEU A 90 11.25 -0.27 -4.93
CA LEU A 90 10.77 0.34 -6.17
C LEU A 90 10.01 1.62 -5.85
N THR A 91 10.21 2.64 -6.68
CA THR A 91 9.47 3.90 -6.62
C THR A 91 8.86 4.18 -7.99
N LEU A 92 7.58 4.52 -8.01
CA LEU A 92 6.84 4.90 -9.21
C LEU A 92 6.18 6.27 -9.01
N PRO A 93 6.03 7.08 -10.08
CA PRO A 93 5.34 8.35 -10.00
C PRO A 93 3.85 8.17 -9.72
N VAL A 94 3.25 9.19 -9.11
CA VAL A 94 1.80 9.34 -8.92
C VAL A 94 1.35 10.53 -9.77
N HIS A 95 0.28 10.35 -10.53
CA HIS A 95 -0.33 11.40 -11.34
C HIS A 95 -1.67 11.84 -10.76
N GLU A 96 -2.11 13.04 -11.17
CA GLU A 96 -3.43 13.55 -10.83
C GLU A 96 -4.52 12.58 -11.33
N GLY A 97 -5.48 12.26 -10.46
CA GLY A 97 -6.56 11.31 -10.78
C GLY A 97 -6.22 9.84 -10.54
N ASP A 98 -4.96 9.48 -10.28
CA ASP A 98 -4.61 8.10 -9.93
C ASP A 98 -5.31 7.66 -8.66
N LYS A 99 -5.99 6.51 -8.71
CA LYS A 99 -6.65 5.90 -7.53
C LYS A 99 -5.70 5.06 -6.69
N SER A 100 -4.67 4.52 -7.33
CA SER A 100 -3.64 3.69 -6.70
C SER A 100 -2.45 3.57 -7.63
N VAL A 101 -1.27 3.31 -7.08
CA VAL A 101 -0.08 2.98 -7.87
C VAL A 101 0.13 1.47 -7.89
N LYS A 102 0.20 0.89 -9.10
CA LYS A 102 0.36 -0.55 -9.30
C LYS A 102 1.79 -0.93 -9.62
N PHE A 103 2.34 -1.84 -8.84
CA PHE A 103 3.63 -2.50 -9.07
C PHE A 103 3.38 -3.93 -9.54
N THR A 104 3.96 -4.32 -10.68
CA THR A 104 3.89 -5.69 -11.18
C THR A 104 5.26 -6.34 -11.06
N LEU A 105 5.39 -7.38 -10.24
CA LEU A 105 6.68 -8.03 -9.97
C LEU A 105 6.55 -9.55 -9.86
N ARG A 106 7.65 -10.26 -10.13
CA ARG A 106 7.75 -11.70 -9.94
C ARG A 106 8.24 -12.00 -8.53
N LEU A 107 7.44 -12.73 -7.76
CA LEU A 107 7.72 -13.12 -6.39
C LEU A 107 7.87 -14.64 -6.29
N SER A 108 8.86 -15.08 -5.53
CA SER A 108 9.06 -16.48 -5.13
C SER A 108 8.43 -16.74 -3.77
N LYS A 109 7.98 -17.98 -3.56
CA LYS A 109 7.42 -18.45 -2.29
C LYS A 109 8.39 -18.22 -1.15
N GLN A 110 8.00 -17.36 -0.22
CA GLN A 110 8.78 -17.01 0.96
C GLN A 110 7.93 -16.24 1.97
N GLN A 111 8.43 -16.14 3.19
CA GLN A 111 7.97 -15.18 4.18
C GLN A 111 8.81 -13.91 4.06
N THR A 112 8.18 -12.75 3.95
CA THR A 112 8.90 -11.48 3.80
C THR A 112 8.14 -10.29 4.39
N ARG A 113 8.86 -9.18 4.57
CA ARG A 113 8.26 -7.91 4.97
C ARG A 113 7.86 -7.11 3.74
N LEU A 114 6.70 -6.49 3.81
CA LEU A 114 6.24 -5.48 2.86
C LEU A 114 6.15 -4.14 3.57
N GLN A 115 6.67 -3.11 2.92
CA GLN A 115 6.48 -1.72 3.31
C GLN A 115 6.05 -0.92 2.08
N ALA A 116 5.13 0.01 2.28
CA ALA A 116 4.66 0.88 1.21
C ALA A 116 4.51 2.30 1.75
N TRP A 117 4.87 3.28 0.94
CA TRP A 117 4.80 4.70 1.28
C TRP A 117 4.19 5.50 0.14
N LEU A 118 3.48 6.56 0.51
CA LEU A 118 3.12 7.66 -0.36
C LEU A 118 3.95 8.87 0.05
N ILE A 119 4.62 9.49 -0.92
CA ILE A 119 5.63 10.51 -0.71
C ILE A 119 5.22 11.76 -1.47
N ASN A 120 5.26 12.90 -0.80
CA ASN A 120 5.19 14.23 -1.39
C ASN A 120 6.57 14.88 -1.22
N ASP A 121 7.36 14.87 -2.28
CA ASP A 121 8.71 15.43 -2.33
C ASP A 121 8.74 16.96 -2.52
N ILE A 122 7.61 17.58 -2.89
CA ILE A 122 7.48 19.03 -3.07
C ILE A 122 7.31 19.74 -1.72
N GLU A 123 6.58 19.13 -0.78
CA GLU A 123 6.31 19.71 0.55
C GLU A 123 7.18 19.07 1.65
N ASN A 124 8.47 19.45 1.70
CA ASN A 124 9.44 19.02 2.72
C ASN A 124 9.69 17.50 2.81
N GLY A 125 9.40 16.75 1.74
CA GLY A 125 9.60 15.30 1.74
C GLY A 125 8.67 14.54 2.67
N GLN A 126 7.43 15.05 2.87
CA GLN A 126 6.41 14.34 3.66
C GLN A 126 6.17 12.94 3.06
N ALA A 127 6.67 11.92 3.76
CA ALA A 127 6.40 10.52 3.49
C ALA A 127 5.50 9.97 4.59
N ASN A 128 4.47 9.24 4.19
CA ASN A 128 3.66 8.47 5.12
C ASN A 128 3.53 7.03 4.61
N SER A 129 3.48 6.07 5.53
CA SER A 129 3.16 4.71 5.13
C SER A 129 1.78 4.67 4.48
N ALA A 130 1.64 3.86 3.44
CA ALA A 130 0.36 3.70 2.76
C ALA A 130 -0.67 3.07 3.71
N PHE A 131 -1.91 3.54 3.62
CA PHE A 131 -2.98 3.02 4.48
C PHE A 131 -3.55 1.69 3.98
N TYR A 132 -3.53 1.50 2.66
CA TYR A 132 -4.10 0.34 1.99
C TYR A 132 -3.11 -0.22 0.97
N VAL A 133 -2.93 -1.54 0.99
CA VAL A 133 -2.21 -2.27 -0.04
C VAL A 133 -3.05 -3.45 -0.50
N TYR A 134 -3.20 -3.62 -1.81
CA TYR A 134 -3.90 -4.76 -2.40
C TYR A 134 -2.91 -5.64 -3.12
N ILE A 135 -2.92 -6.94 -2.84
CA ILE A 135 -1.99 -7.89 -3.44
C ILE A 135 -2.78 -8.93 -4.21
N LYS A 136 -2.56 -8.99 -5.53
CA LYS A 136 -3.19 -9.94 -6.42
C LYS A 136 -2.16 -10.79 -7.15
N ARG A 137 -2.22 -12.12 -7.01
CA ARG A 137 -1.45 -13.01 -7.90
C ARG A 137 -2.16 -13.10 -9.25
N LYS A 138 -1.43 -12.90 -10.34
CA LYS A 138 -1.95 -13.11 -11.70
C LYS A 138 -2.07 -14.61 -11.96
N GLU A 139 -3.26 -15.05 -12.35
CA GLU A 139 -3.47 -16.40 -12.87
C GLU A 139 -3.26 -16.34 -14.39
N TYR A 140 -2.49 -17.29 -14.90
CA TYR A 140 -2.31 -17.56 -16.33
C TYR A 140 -3.01 -18.87 -16.65
#